data_AF-A0A7C4SED6-F1
#
_entry.id   AF-A0A7C4SED6-F1
#
_cell.length_a   1.000
_cell.length_b   1.000
_cell.length_c   1.000
_cell.angle_alpha   90.00
_cell.angle_beta   90.00
_cell.angle_gamma   90.00
#
_symmetry.space_group_name_H-M   'P 1'
#
loop_
_entity.id
_entity.type
_entity.pdbx_description
1 polymer ?
#
loop_
_entity_poly.entity_id
_entity_poly.type
_entity_poly.pdbx_seq_one_letter_code
_entity_poly.pdbx_strand_id
1 'polypeptide(L)' 'MIEMDEEKVPEATEDGPREEKKREIDLNALYPGKEMDLNRLFPDEETRRLLYDLQRTKREIERFIKHLSTEEE' A
#
# COMPACT_ATOMS: atom_id res chain seq x y z
N MET A 1 2.32 23.96 42.78
CA MET A 1 1.57 23.49 41.59
C MET A 1 1.99 24.38 40.44
N ILE A 2 2.91 23.88 39.60
CA ILE A 2 3.08 24.31 38.21
C ILE A 2 3.22 23.00 37.45
N GLU A 3 2.36 22.85 36.45
CA GLU A 3 2.02 21.63 35.73
C GLU A 3 3.19 21.13 34.87
N MET A 4 3.36 19.81 34.89
CA MET A 4 4.08 19.06 33.86
C MET A 4 3.15 19.00 32.65
N ASP A 5 3.58 19.50 31.49
CA ASP A 5 3.05 18.99 30.23
C ASP A 5 4.21 18.86 29.25
N GLU A 6 4.64 17.61 29.12
CA GLU A 6 5.71 17.13 28.27
C GLU A 6 5.29 17.32 26.82
N GLU A 7 6.15 18.00 26.07
CA GLU A 7 5.94 18.39 24.67
C GLU A 7 5.59 17.15 23.83
N LYS A 8 4.31 17.05 23.49
CA LYS A 8 3.71 15.96 22.72
C LYS A 8 4.38 15.87 21.35
N VAL A 9 5.29 14.91 21.23
CA VAL A 9 5.91 14.48 19.97
C VAL A 9 4.79 14.24 18.93
N PRO A 10 4.85 14.85 17.73
CA PRO A 10 3.87 14.57 16.69
C PRO A 10 4.14 13.17 16.13
N GLU A 11 3.49 12.18 16.73
CA GLU A 11 3.34 10.85 16.15
C GLU A 11 2.35 10.94 14.98
N ALA A 12 2.83 10.61 13.78
CA ALA A 12 2.15 9.92 12.68
C ALA A 12 2.57 10.43 11.30
N THR A 13 3.77 10.04 10.86
CA THR A 13 3.96 9.68 9.45
C THR A 13 3.78 8.18 9.35
N GLU A 14 2.60 7.75 8.87
CA GLU A 14 2.22 6.35 8.63
C GLU A 14 3.10 5.70 7.54
N ASP A 15 4.34 5.35 7.87
CA ASP A 15 5.15 4.40 7.09
C ASP A 15 5.84 3.37 8.00
N GLY A 16 5.18 3.04 9.11
CA GLY A 16 5.46 1.79 9.83
C GLY A 16 4.79 0.62 9.09
N PRO A 17 5.33 -0.61 9.20
CA PRO A 17 4.72 -1.77 8.58
C PRO A 17 3.34 -1.91 9.21
N ARG A 18 2.30 -1.46 8.47
CA ARG A 18 0.93 -1.70 8.88
C ARG A 18 0.87 -3.19 9.15
N GLU A 19 0.49 -3.53 10.37
CA GLU A 19 -0.09 -4.82 10.68
C GLU A 19 -1.32 -4.94 9.78
N GLU A 20 -1.09 -5.30 8.52
CA GLU A 20 -2.09 -5.68 7.56
C GLU A 20 -2.64 -6.98 8.14
N LYS A 21 -3.63 -6.82 9.03
CA LYS A 21 -4.56 -7.86 9.47
C LYS A 21 -4.67 -8.81 8.30
N LYS A 22 -4.17 -10.05 8.41
CA LYS A 22 -4.15 -11.11 7.39
C LYS A 22 -5.32 -10.97 6.42
N ARG A 23 -5.19 -10.05 5.46
CA ARG A 23 -6.25 -9.71 4.52
C ARG A 23 -5.83 -10.58 3.37
N GLU A 24 -6.57 -11.67 3.19
CA GLU A 24 -6.32 -12.55 2.06
C GLU A 24 -6.29 -11.70 0.80
N ILE A 25 -5.10 -11.59 0.21
CA ILE A 25 -4.88 -10.80 -0.99
C ILE A 25 -5.47 -11.59 -2.16
N ASP A 26 -6.52 -11.05 -2.76
CA ASP A 26 -7.14 -11.62 -3.96
C ASP A 26 -6.44 -11.08 -5.22
N LEU A 27 -5.55 -11.89 -5.79
CA LEU A 27 -4.80 -11.54 -6.99
C LEU A 27 -5.71 -11.36 -8.22
N ASN A 28 -6.83 -12.07 -8.31
CA ASN A 28 -7.75 -11.93 -9.44
C ASN A 28 -8.48 -10.58 -9.40
N ALA A 29 -8.76 -10.07 -8.20
CA ALA A 29 -9.28 -8.72 -8.03
C ALA A 29 -8.21 -7.64 -8.30
N LEU A 30 -6.96 -7.87 -7.90
CA LEU A 30 -5.85 -6.95 -8.14
C LEU A 30 -5.48 -6.84 -9.63
N TYR A 31 -5.51 -7.95 -10.36
CA TYR A 31 -5.17 -8.04 -11.78
C TYR A 31 -6.35 -8.61 -12.59
N PRO A 32 -7.41 -7.81 -12.79
CA PRO A 32 -8.56 -8.25 -13.56
C PRO A 32 -8.19 -8.51 -15.02
N GLY A 33 -8.94 -9.41 -15.67
CA GLY A 33 -8.78 -9.72 -17.09
C GLY A 33 -7.66 -10.71 -17.42
N LYS A 34 -7.09 -11.40 -16.43
CA LYS A 34 -6.21 -12.54 -16.66
C LYS A 34 -7.05 -13.78 -16.94
N GLU A 35 -6.67 -14.53 -17.97
CA GLU A 35 -7.34 -15.79 -18.35
C GLU A 35 -7.11 -16.90 -17.33
N MET A 36 -6.04 -16.79 -16.54
CA MET A 36 -5.67 -17.76 -15.52
C MET A 36 -6.03 -17.27 -14.12
N ASP A 37 -6.44 -18.20 -13.26
CA ASP A 37 -6.69 -17.93 -11.83
C ASP A 37 -5.36 -17.74 -11.08
N LEU A 38 -5.03 -16.49 -10.79
CA LEU A 38 -3.79 -16.12 -10.12
C LEU A 38 -3.75 -16.58 -8.66
N ASN A 39 -4.90 -16.66 -7.98
CA ASN A 39 -4.94 -17.16 -6.60
C ASN A 39 -4.57 -18.64 -6.54
N ARG A 40 -4.88 -19.39 -7.60
CA ARG A 40 -4.48 -20.80 -7.76
C ARG A 40 -3.03 -20.97 -8.18
N LEU A 41 -2.52 -20.10 -9.06
CA LEU A 41 -1.13 -20.16 -9.52
C LEU A 41 -0.14 -19.74 -8.43
N PHE A 42 -0.52 -18.79 -7.60
CA PHE A 42 0.30 -18.27 -6.50
C PHE A 42 -0.45 -18.45 -5.18
N PRO A 43 -0.46 -19.68 -4.62
CA PRO A 43 -1.08 -19.94 -3.33
C PRO A 43 -0.31 -19.31 -2.16
N ASP A 44 0.99 -19.04 -2.35
CA ASP A 44 1.89 -18.55 -1.32
C ASP A 44 1.58 -17.11 -0.90
N GLU A 45 1.40 -16.90 0.41
CA GLU A 45 1.07 -15.60 0.99
C GLU A 45 2.14 -14.53 0.68
N GLU A 46 3.42 -14.92 0.75
CA GLU A 46 4.54 -14.02 0.47
C GLU A 46 4.51 -13.49 -0.97
N THR A 47 4.25 -14.37 -1.94
CA THR A 47 4.14 -13.99 -3.36
C THR A 47 2.94 -13.07 -3.58
N ARG A 48 1.80 -13.35 -2.92
CA ARG A 48 0.62 -12.49 -3.03
C ARG A 48 0.88 -11.10 -2.47
N ARG A 49 1.59 -11.03 -1.33
CA ARG A 49 2.00 -9.78 -0.70
C ARG A 49 2.93 -8.97 -1.58
N LEU A 50 3.95 -9.62 -2.15
CA LEU A 50 4.86 -8.98 -3.09
C LEU A 50 4.11 -8.37 -4.28
N LEU A 51 3.17 -9.11 -4.87
CA LEU A 51 2.38 -8.60 -6.00
C LEU A 51 1.49 -7.41 -5.60
N TYR A 52 0.86 -7.47 -4.43
CA TYR A 52 0.10 -6.35 -3.90
C TYR A 52 0.95 -5.09 -3.69
N ASP A 53 2.12 -5.22 -3.07
CA ASP A 53 3.04 -4.10 -2.83
C ASP A 53 3.54 -3.48 -4.14
N LEU A 54 3.83 -4.31 -5.16
CA LEU A 54 4.18 -3.86 -6.50
C LEU A 54 3.04 -3.06 -7.15
N GLN A 55 1.80 -3.53 -7.04
CA GLN A 55 0.65 -2.80 -7.58
C GLN A 55 0.44 -1.47 -6.85
N ARG A 56 0.59 -1.45 -5.52
CA ARG A 56 0.49 -0.24 -4.72
C ARG A 56 1.55 0.78 -5.15
N THR A 57 2.80 0.36 -5.24
CA THR A 57 3.94 1.20 -5.69
C THR A 57 3.67 1.77 -7.08
N LYS A 58 3.20 0.94 -8.02
CA LYS A 58 2.82 1.40 -9.36
C LYS A 58 1.79 2.52 -9.32
N ARG A 59 0.71 2.36 -8.52
CA ARG A 59 -0.35 3.38 -8.37
C ARG A 59 0.15 4.66 -7.70
N GLU A 60 1.12 4.56 -6.80
CA GLU A 60 1.75 5.72 -6.16
C GLU A 60 2.57 6.51 -7.17
N ILE A 61 3.38 5.82 -7.98
CA ILE A 61 4.14 6.44 -9.07
C ILE A 61 3.21 7.10 -10.11
N GLU A 62 2.14 6.41 -10.54
CA GLU A 62 1.15 6.98 -11.47
C GLU A 62 0.49 8.25 -10.91
N ARG A 63 0.16 8.27 -9.62
CA ARG A 63 -0.37 9.47 -8.95
C ARG A 63 0.67 10.59 -8.90
N PHE A 64 1.91 10.27 -8.55
CA PHE A 64 3.00 11.23 -8.51
C PHE A 64 3.25 11.89 -9.87
N ILE A 65 3.32 11.08 -10.94
CA ILE A 65 3.47 11.59 -12.32
C ILE A 65 2.28 12.50 -12.68
N LYS A 66 1.05 12.09 -12.38
CA LYS A 66 -0.14 12.90 -12.65
C LYS A 66 -0.07 14.27 -11.95
N HIS A 67 0.41 14.30 -10.71
CA HIS A 67 0.57 15.55 -9.97
C HIS A 67 1.60 16.46 -10.65
N LEU A 68 2.77 15.93 -11.03
CA LEU A 68 3.79 16.69 -11.76
C LEU A 68 3.25 17.25 -13.09
N SER A 69 2.51 16.44 -13.86
CA SER A 69 1.92 16.90 -15.13
C SER A 69 0.83 17.96 -14.96
N THR A 70 0.30 18.17 -13.75
CA THR A 70 -0.74 19.17 -13.46
C THR A 70 -0.13 20.50 -12.99
N GLU A 71 1.12 20.52 -12.54
CA GLU A 71 1.82 21.73 -12.06
C GLU A 71 2.54 22.53 -13.18
N GLU A 72 2.56 22.01 -14.42
CA GLU A 72 3.19 22.65 -15.59
C GLU A 72 2.20 23.45 -16.49
N GLU A 73 0.95 23.67 -16.06
CA GLU A 73 -0.04 24.59 -16.70
C GLU A 73 -0.38 25.79 -15.80
#